data_AF-A0AAV5YLB1-F1
#
_entry.id   AF-A0AAV5YLB1-F1
#
_cell.length_a   1.000
_cell.length_b   1.000
_cell.length_c   1.000
_cell.angle_alpha   90.00
_cell.angle_beta   90.00
_cell.angle_gamma   90.00
#
_symmetry.space_group_name_H-M   'P 1'
#
loop_
_entity.id
_entity.type
_entity.pdbx_description
1 polymer ?
#
loop_
_entity_poly.entity_id
_entity_poly.type
_entity_poly.pdbx_seq_one_letter_code
_entity_poly.pdbx_strand_id
1 'polypeptide(L)'
;MSADTTRRMLLVGIAGLLGGCVVAEPAPVVTAPPPPPPAQVEVAPPAPGPAYVWVGGHWAWRRRGYVWVPGYWAVPTQPGYVWAPGHWAPRGGGFVWIEGRWRAR
;
A
#
# COMPACT_ATOMS: atom_id res chain seq x y z
N MET A 1 10.47 -87.26 -3.15
CA MET A 1 9.18 -86.90 -3.79
C MET A 1 8.47 -85.98 -2.81
N SER A 2 8.34 -84.67 -2.97
CA SER A 2 8.30 -83.78 -4.15
C SER A 2 9.06 -82.49 -3.80
N ALA A 3 10.07 -82.08 -4.56
CA ALA A 3 10.01 -81.21 -5.75
C ALA A 3 9.57 -79.77 -5.45
N ASP A 4 10.57 -78.88 -5.52
CA ASP A 4 10.60 -77.45 -5.84
C ASP A 4 9.30 -76.66 -6.07
N THR A 5 9.21 -75.46 -5.49
CA THR A 5 8.55 -74.28 -6.12
C THR A 5 9.11 -72.95 -5.58
N THR A 6 10.11 -72.40 -6.29
CA THR A 6 10.06 -71.07 -6.93
C THR A 6 10.05 -69.77 -6.08
N ARG A 7 11.25 -69.14 -5.98
CA ARG A 7 11.65 -67.82 -6.55
C ARG A 7 10.87 -66.54 -6.14
N ARG A 8 11.63 -65.54 -5.65
CA ARG A 8 11.66 -64.07 -5.96
C ARG A 8 12.17 -63.31 -4.71
N MET A 9 13.46 -63.00 -4.55
CA MET A 9 14.17 -61.84 -5.10
C MET A 9 13.36 -60.52 -5.07
N LEU A 10 13.75 -59.57 -4.20
CA LEU A 10 14.09 -58.14 -4.45
C LEU A 10 13.68 -57.15 -3.34
N LEU A 11 14.70 -56.38 -2.88
CA LEU A 11 14.78 -54.91 -2.68
C LEU A 11 13.87 -54.23 -1.62
N VAL A 12 14.47 -53.67 -0.55
CA VAL A 12 15.01 -52.29 -0.39
C VAL A 12 13.93 -51.20 -0.32
N GLY A 13 13.95 -50.43 0.78
CA GLY A 13 13.22 -49.17 0.89
C GLY A 13 13.34 -48.49 2.26
N ILE A 14 14.55 -48.06 2.65
CA ILE A 14 14.72 -47.07 3.73
C ILE A 14 14.34 -45.70 3.13
N ALA A 15 13.23 -45.11 3.57
CA ALA A 15 12.87 -43.73 3.21
C ALA A 15 13.07 -42.84 4.44
N GLY A 16 14.15 -42.04 4.41
CA GLY A 16 14.58 -41.17 5.49
C GLY A 16 13.65 -39.98 5.72
N LEU A 17 13.27 -39.78 6.98
CA LEU A 17 12.68 -38.55 7.49
C LEU A 17 13.78 -37.49 7.63
N LEU A 18 14.13 -36.83 6.53
CA LEU A 18 14.91 -35.60 6.60
C LEU A 18 13.96 -34.44 6.91
N GLY A 19 13.93 -34.05 8.18
CA GLY A 19 13.32 -32.80 8.63
C GLY A 19 14.00 -31.63 7.94
N GLY A 20 13.34 -31.08 6.93
CA GLY A 20 13.75 -29.82 6.31
C GLY A 20 13.54 -28.69 7.32
N CYS A 21 14.61 -28.03 7.72
CA CYS A 21 14.51 -26.70 8.30
C CYS A 21 13.86 -25.81 7.24
N VAL A 22 12.60 -25.44 7.42
CA VAL A 22 12.01 -24.31 6.70
C VAL A 22 12.75 -23.08 7.20
N VAL A 23 13.77 -22.66 6.45
CA VAL A 23 14.36 -21.34 6.62
C VAL A 23 13.28 -20.38 6.13
N ALA A 24 12.52 -19.83 7.07
CA ALA A 24 11.64 -18.70 6.78
C ALA A 24 12.54 -17.55 6.34
N GLU A 25 12.50 -17.18 5.06
CA GLU A 25 13.17 -16.00 4.58
C GLU A 25 12.68 -14.80 5.41
N PRO A 26 13.60 -13.96 5.95
CA PRO A 26 13.18 -12.76 6.65
C PRO A 26 12.40 -11.90 5.65
N ALA A 27 11.12 -11.67 5.96
CA ALA A 27 10.29 -10.78 5.17
C ALA A 27 11.03 -9.43 5.01
N PRO A 28 11.03 -8.83 3.80
CA PRO A 28 11.71 -7.57 3.58
C PRO A 28 11.21 -6.54 4.59
N VAL A 29 12.10 -6.09 5.46
CA VAL A 29 11.84 -5.00 6.41
C VAL A 29 11.68 -3.75 5.57
N VAL A 30 10.44 -3.38 5.24
CA VAL A 30 10.11 -2.12 4.58
C VAL A 30 10.41 -1.00 5.57
N THR A 31 11.61 -0.43 5.47
CA THR A 31 12.12 0.61 6.37
C THR A 31 11.36 1.93 6.26
N ALA A 32 10.60 2.14 5.18
CA ALA A 32 9.64 3.23 5.03
C ALA A 32 8.67 2.95 3.86
N PRO A 33 7.47 3.57 3.81
CA PRO A 33 6.56 3.40 2.68
C PRO A 33 7.22 3.85 1.35
N PRO A 34 6.97 3.14 0.22
CA PRO A 34 7.47 3.55 -1.09
C PRO A 34 6.90 4.93 -1.47
N PRO A 35 7.48 5.69 -2.41
CA PRO A 35 6.91 6.98 -2.82
C PRO A 35 5.45 6.84 -3.33
N PRO A 36 4.62 7.88 -3.18
CA PRO A 36 3.24 7.85 -3.66
C PRO A 36 3.20 7.73 -5.19
N PRO A 37 2.16 7.09 -5.75
CA PRO A 37 1.93 7.13 -7.18
C PRO A 37 1.73 8.57 -7.67
N PRO A 38 1.84 8.81 -9.00
CA PRO A 38 1.44 10.09 -9.58
C PRO A 38 0.01 10.46 -9.14
N ALA A 39 -0.21 11.74 -8.85
CA ALA A 39 -1.55 12.23 -8.53
C ALA A 39 -2.49 11.98 -9.71
N GLN A 40 -3.73 11.60 -9.42
CA GLN A 40 -4.75 11.49 -10.46
C GLN A 40 -5.12 12.88 -10.93
N VAL A 41 -5.34 13.02 -12.24
CA VAL A 41 -5.86 14.27 -12.81
C VAL A 41 -7.36 14.30 -12.57
N GLU A 42 -7.81 15.18 -11.69
CA GLU A 42 -9.23 15.45 -11.46
C GLU A 42 -9.63 16.76 -12.12
N VAL A 43 -10.70 16.72 -12.92
CA VAL A 43 -11.40 17.94 -13.35
C VAL A 43 -12.42 18.27 -12.28
N ALA A 44 -12.29 19.44 -11.65
CA ALA A 44 -13.26 19.90 -10.68
C ALA A 44 -14.65 20.03 -11.35
N PRO A 45 -15.71 19.37 -10.83
CA PRO A 45 -17.06 19.58 -11.35
C PRO A 45 -17.50 21.02 -11.10
N PRO A 46 -18.57 21.53 -11.73
CA PRO A 46 -19.05 22.89 -11.50
C PRO A 46 -19.20 23.21 -10.01
N ALA A 47 -18.70 24.39 -9.60
CA ALA A 47 -18.78 24.82 -8.22
C ALA A 47 -20.26 24.98 -7.80
N PRO A 48 -20.66 24.53 -6.60
CA PRO A 48 -22.03 24.71 -6.11
C PRO A 48 -22.40 26.18 -5.88
N GLY A 49 -21.41 27.06 -5.74
CA GLY A 49 -21.61 28.51 -5.55
C GLY A 49 -20.29 29.28 -5.43
N PRO A 50 -20.34 30.62 -5.34
CA PRO A 50 -19.15 31.48 -5.39
C PRO A 50 -18.27 31.41 -4.13
N ALA A 51 -18.79 30.91 -3.01
CA ALA A 51 -18.05 30.78 -1.76
C ALA A 51 -17.22 29.47 -1.67
N TYR A 52 -17.35 28.57 -2.65
CA TYR A 52 -16.69 27.28 -2.62
C TYR A 52 -15.28 27.36 -3.23
N VAL A 53 -14.34 26.70 -2.55
CA VAL A 53 -12.95 26.53 -3.00
C VAL A 53 -12.73 25.04 -3.25
N TRP A 54 -12.07 24.71 -4.36
CA TRP A 54 -11.74 23.34 -4.71
C TRP A 54 -10.58 22.85 -3.86
N VAL A 55 -10.81 21.77 -3.12
CA VAL A 55 -9.79 21.00 -2.40
C VAL A 55 -9.44 19.80 -3.28
N GLY A 56 -8.27 19.84 -3.92
CA GLY A 56 -7.83 18.78 -4.83
C GLY A 56 -7.61 17.43 -4.13
N GLY A 57 -7.91 16.34 -4.85
CA GLY A 57 -7.65 14.98 -4.36
C GLY A 57 -6.17 14.68 -4.18
N HIS A 58 -5.89 13.68 -3.36
CA HIS A 58 -4.52 13.28 -3.02
C HIS A 58 -4.43 11.80 -2.63
N TRP A 59 -3.25 11.23 -2.81
CA TRP A 59 -2.93 9.96 -2.17
C TRP A 59 -2.71 10.19 -0.68
N ALA A 60 -3.25 9.30 0.15
CA ALA A 60 -3.01 9.28 1.59
C ALA A 60 -2.53 7.89 2.02
N TRP A 61 -1.51 7.83 2.89
CA TRP A 61 -1.07 6.57 3.47
C TRP A 61 -2.08 6.13 4.55
N ARG A 62 -2.70 4.96 4.37
CA ARG A 62 -3.70 4.39 5.30
C ARG A 62 -3.40 2.91 5.53
N ARG A 63 -3.30 2.50 6.79
CA ARG A 63 -2.96 1.13 7.25
C ARG A 63 -1.67 0.60 6.62
N ARG A 64 -1.74 0.06 5.40
CA ARG A 64 -0.64 -0.62 4.70
C ARG A 64 -0.47 -0.20 3.24
N GLY A 65 -1.09 0.91 2.81
CA GLY A 65 -0.97 1.35 1.42
C GLY A 65 -1.50 2.74 1.14
N TYR A 66 -1.31 3.17 -0.11
CA TYR A 66 -1.86 4.41 -0.65
C TYR A 66 -3.34 4.25 -0.97
N VAL A 67 -4.15 5.19 -0.50
CA VAL A 67 -5.57 5.30 -0.83
C VAL A 67 -5.81 6.66 -1.47
N TRP A 68 -6.53 6.69 -2.59
CA TRP A 68 -6.93 7.95 -3.22
C TRP A 68 -8.04 8.59 -2.39
N VAL A 69 -7.83 9.82 -1.97
CA VAL A 69 -8.85 10.68 -1.38
C VAL A 69 -9.33 11.62 -2.49
N PRO A 70 -10.60 11.51 -2.94
CA PRO A 70 -11.10 12.35 -4.01
C PRO A 70 -11.19 13.82 -3.58
N GLY A 71 -11.01 14.72 -4.54
CA GLY A 71 -11.21 16.14 -4.31
C GLY A 71 -12.66 16.50 -3.97
N TYR A 72 -12.85 17.64 -3.32
CA TYR A 72 -14.17 18.11 -2.92
C TYR A 72 -14.26 19.64 -2.87
N TRP A 73 -15.49 20.14 -2.96
CA TRP A 73 -15.79 21.55 -2.77
C TRP A 73 -15.96 21.87 -1.28
N ALA A 74 -15.27 22.90 -0.80
CA ALA A 74 -15.33 23.33 0.60
C ALA A 74 -15.56 24.83 0.73
N VAL A 75 -16.30 25.23 1.77
CA VAL A 75 -16.47 26.66 2.12
C VAL A 75 -15.47 26.97 3.25
N PRO A 76 -14.62 28.00 3.10
CA PRO A 76 -13.71 28.39 4.17
C PRO A 76 -14.48 28.91 5.39
N THR A 77 -13.95 28.68 6.59
CA THR A 77 -14.57 29.14 7.84
C THR A 77 -14.68 30.66 7.93
N GLN A 78 -13.79 31.39 7.26
CA GLN A 78 -13.77 32.86 7.23
C GLN A 78 -13.59 33.37 5.79
N PRO A 79 -14.22 34.50 5.42
CA PRO A 79 -13.94 35.17 4.16
C PRO A 79 -12.45 35.51 4.01
N GLY A 80 -11.93 35.45 2.78
CA GLY A 80 -10.54 35.78 2.48
C GLY A 80 -9.53 34.65 2.76
N TYR A 81 -9.99 33.47 3.17
CA TYR A 81 -9.12 32.29 3.26
C TYR A 81 -9.07 31.53 1.94
N VAL A 82 -7.89 31.02 1.62
CA VAL A 82 -7.64 30.16 0.45
C VAL A 82 -7.11 28.81 0.91
N TRP A 83 -7.40 27.78 0.11
CA TRP A 83 -6.85 26.45 0.34
C TRP A 83 -5.39 26.40 -0.10
N ALA A 84 -4.49 26.07 0.81
CA ALA A 84 -3.13 25.68 0.48
C ALA A 84 -3.11 24.14 0.31
N PRO A 85 -2.86 23.62 -0.89
CA PRO A 85 -2.81 22.18 -1.11
C PRO A 85 -1.81 21.50 -0.17
N GLY A 86 -2.18 20.32 0.31
CA GLY A 86 -1.24 19.44 0.99
C GLY A 86 -0.14 18.98 0.04
N HIS A 87 0.93 18.43 0.59
CA HIS A 87 2.04 17.92 -0.20
C HIS A 87 2.72 16.75 0.49
N TRP A 88 3.36 15.91 -0.31
CA TRP A 88 4.23 14.86 0.21
C TRP A 88 5.57 15.45 0.61
N ALA A 89 6.00 15.15 1.83
CA ALA A 89 7.29 15.57 2.35
C ALA A 89 8.13 14.35 2.76
N PRO A 90 9.46 14.38 2.52
CA PRO A 90 10.34 13.32 2.99
C PRO A 90 10.42 13.33 4.52
N ARG A 91 10.30 12.14 5.13
CA ARG A 91 10.39 11.95 6.58
C ARG A 91 10.93 10.57 6.90
N GLY A 92 12.08 10.50 7.58
CA GLY A 92 12.62 9.26 8.17
C GLY A 92 12.69 8.08 7.21
N GLY A 93 13.27 8.27 6.02
CA GLY A 93 13.45 7.20 5.02
C GLY A 93 12.26 6.99 4.07
N GLY A 94 11.13 7.67 4.25
CA GLY A 94 9.98 7.60 3.35
C GLY A 94 9.31 8.96 3.13
N PHE A 95 8.05 8.93 2.70
CA PHE A 95 7.24 10.13 2.48
C PHE A 95 6.00 10.11 3.39
N VAL A 96 5.64 11.27 3.93
CA VAL A 96 4.40 11.49 4.68
C VAL A 96 3.58 12.57 3.99
N TRP A 97 2.27 12.39 4.00
CA TRP A 97 1.34 13.40 3.49
C TRP A 97 1.21 14.49 4.55
N ILE A 98 1.58 15.71 4.18
CA ILE A 98 1.28 16.90 4.97
C ILE A 98 -0.05 17.43 4.49
N GLU A 99 -1.05 17.38 5.37
CA GLU A 99 -2.39 17.86 5.06
C GLU A 99 -2.36 19.32 4.60
N GLY A 100 -3.21 19.60 3.61
CA GLY A 100 -3.45 20.97 3.19
C GLY A 100 -4.09 21.76 4.33
N ARG A 101 -3.99 23.08 4.24
CA ARG A 101 -4.53 23.96 5.26
C ARG A 101 -5.17 25.18 4.65
N TRP A 102 -6.17 25.70 5.34
CA TRP A 102 -6.66 27.04 5.08
C TRP A 102 -5.63 28.06 5.55
N ARG A 103 -5.42 29.11 4.75
CA ARG A 103 -4.61 30.26 5.13
C ARG A 103 -5.27 31.54 4.66
N ALA A 104 -5.00 32.64 5.35
CA ALA A 104 -5.34 33.97 4.84
C ALA A 104 -4.68 34.18 3.47
N ARG A 105 -5.41 34.85 2.57
CA ARG A 105 -4.97 35.16 1.22
C ARG A 105 -3.79 36.13 1.21
#